data_AF-A0A956CMD4-F1
#
_entry.id   AF-A0A956CMD4-F1
#
_cell.length_a   1.000
_cell.length_b   1.000
_cell.length_c   1.000
_cell.angle_alpha   90.00
_cell.angle_beta   90.00
_cell.angle_gamma   90.00
#
_symmetry.space_group_name_H-M   'P 1'
#
loop_
_entity.id
_entity.type
_entity.pdbx_description
1 polymer ?
#
loop_
_entity_poly.entity_id
_entity_poly.type
_entity_poly.pdbx_seq_one_letter_code
_entity_poly.pdbx_strand_id
1 'polypeptide(L)'
;QGAIDLPTIQKWINFWFSSAVELFGGEISSNAADYFATGLKGRYREQKKYGEHRALEEAYGMDVIEGGALSRKEVPLRNALNEVLRDEYVADCERACRKWNRTIADTGVNFELSIPSRRFNRRMGIYSHNRFDLGGNPISNTEFEAHRDEWLPTAADRAFVRSLMKPCYAPGQFASWISPPDKGVHGQDIDYEYVKFEGDTGRGPAAEASAVSAGV
;
A
#
# COMPACT_ATOMS: atom_id res chain seq x y z
N GLN A 1 14.52 -17.31 -13.44
CA GLN A 1 13.17 -16.72 -13.61
C GLN A 1 13.15 -15.43 -12.81
N GLY A 2 12.67 -14.32 -13.40
CA GLY A 2 12.82 -12.95 -12.86
C GLY A 2 11.51 -12.36 -12.35
N ALA A 3 10.76 -13.10 -11.54
CA ALA A 3 9.56 -12.63 -10.87
C ALA A 3 9.86 -12.33 -9.39
N ILE A 4 9.01 -11.54 -8.74
CA ILE A 4 9.11 -11.23 -7.31
C ILE A 4 8.28 -12.25 -6.54
N ASP A 5 8.87 -12.92 -5.56
CA ASP A 5 8.17 -13.90 -4.72
C ASP A 5 7.19 -13.23 -3.73
N LEU A 6 6.16 -13.98 -3.33
CA LEU A 6 5.12 -13.48 -2.41
C LEU A 6 5.65 -13.02 -1.04
N PRO A 7 6.62 -13.71 -0.40
CA PRO A 7 7.27 -13.20 0.80
C PRO A 7 7.94 -11.83 0.62
N THR A 8 8.66 -11.61 -0.48
CA THR A 8 9.24 -10.30 -0.80
C THR A 8 8.14 -9.24 -0.99
N ILE A 9 7.03 -9.59 -1.64
CA ILE A 9 5.86 -8.69 -1.76
C ILE A 9 5.29 -8.35 -0.38
N GLN A 10 5.14 -9.33 0.52
CA GLN A 10 4.66 -9.11 1.89
C GLN A 10 5.55 -8.12 2.66
N LYS A 11 6.87 -8.24 2.55
CA LYS A 11 7.81 -7.27 3.17
C LYS A 11 7.58 -5.85 2.65
N TRP A 12 7.34 -5.69 1.34
CA TRP A 12 7.04 -4.39 0.75
C TRP A 12 5.69 -3.84 1.19
N ILE A 13 4.66 -4.69 1.36
CA ILE A 13 3.39 -4.29 1.97
C ILE A 13 3.62 -3.76 3.39
N ASN A 14 4.36 -4.50 4.21
CA ASN A 14 4.69 -4.09 5.58
C ASN A 14 5.39 -2.72 5.61
N PHE A 15 6.37 -2.53 4.73
CA PHE A 15 7.13 -1.29 4.64
C PHE A 15 6.27 -0.10 4.19
N TRP A 16 5.52 -0.24 3.09
CA TRP A 16 4.75 0.87 2.54
C TRP A 16 3.53 1.20 3.38
N PHE A 17 2.85 0.19 3.93
CA PHE A 17 1.72 0.40 4.82
C PHE A 17 2.16 1.15 6.09
N SER A 18 3.21 0.69 6.78
CA SER A 18 3.69 1.36 8.00
C SER A 18 4.16 2.79 7.71
N SER A 19 4.83 3.02 6.57
CA SER A 19 5.26 4.36 6.15
C SER A 19 4.07 5.29 5.87
N ALA A 20 3.02 4.79 5.21
CA ALA A 20 1.82 5.57 4.91
C ALA A 20 1.01 5.89 6.16
N VAL A 21 0.96 4.97 7.14
CA VAL A 21 0.30 5.17 8.43
C VAL A 21 0.87 6.39 9.20
N GLU A 22 2.16 6.73 8.98
CA GLU A 22 2.77 7.92 9.58
C GLU A 22 2.20 9.24 9.05
N LEU A 23 1.73 9.27 7.80
CA LEU A 23 1.24 10.49 7.14
C LEU A 23 -0.01 11.08 7.80
N PHE A 24 -0.74 10.29 8.57
CA PHE A 24 -1.91 10.75 9.31
C PHE A 24 -1.56 11.57 10.56
N GLY A 25 -0.29 11.61 10.98
CA GLY A 25 0.16 12.35 12.15
C GLY A 25 -0.08 11.63 13.47
N GLY A 26 0.10 12.32 14.61
CA GLY A 26 -0.14 11.76 15.93
C GLY A 26 -1.61 11.38 16.15
N GLU A 27 -1.84 10.29 16.88
CA GLU A 27 -3.16 9.73 17.20
C GLU A 27 -4.02 10.72 17.99
N ILE A 28 -3.41 11.51 18.87
CA ILE A 28 -4.05 12.55 19.68
C ILE A 28 -3.47 13.91 19.23
N SER A 29 -4.31 14.79 18.67
CA SER A 29 -3.87 16.05 18.06
C SER A 29 -4.85 17.19 18.32
N SER A 30 -4.38 18.29 18.92
CA SER A 30 -5.13 19.54 19.02
C SER A 30 -5.34 20.20 17.65
N ASN A 31 -4.33 20.17 16.76
CA ASN A 31 -4.46 20.74 15.42
C ASN A 31 -5.59 20.07 14.61
N ALA A 32 -5.70 18.74 14.69
CA ALA A 32 -6.78 18.02 14.03
C ALA A 32 -8.16 18.42 14.59
N ALA A 33 -8.26 18.61 15.92
CA ALA A 33 -9.46 19.10 16.57
C ALA A 33 -9.84 20.51 16.09
N ASP A 34 -8.87 21.41 15.99
CA ASP A 34 -9.09 22.80 15.56
C ASP A 34 -9.50 22.88 14.09
N TYR A 35 -8.87 22.10 13.20
CA TYR A 35 -9.26 22.03 11.79
C TYR A 35 -10.71 21.57 11.60
N PHE A 36 -11.17 20.62 12.42
CA PHE A 36 -12.55 20.19 12.38
C PHE A 36 -13.50 21.23 12.98
N ALA A 37 -13.15 21.79 14.13
CA ALA A 37 -13.97 22.79 14.82
C ALA A 37 -14.21 24.06 13.99
N THR A 38 -13.21 24.44 13.18
CA THR A 38 -13.27 25.61 12.28
C THR A 38 -13.84 25.30 10.90
N GLY A 39 -14.22 24.04 10.63
CA GLY A 39 -14.80 23.62 9.36
C GLY A 39 -13.79 23.45 8.21
N LEU A 40 -12.49 23.48 8.48
CA LEU A 40 -11.43 23.34 7.47
C LEU A 40 -11.28 21.90 6.97
N LYS A 41 -11.42 20.90 7.84
CA LYS A 41 -11.25 19.48 7.51
C LYS A 41 -12.30 18.62 8.22
N GLY A 42 -13.21 18.01 7.46
CA GLY A 42 -14.20 17.03 7.97
C GLY A 42 -13.68 15.60 8.07
N ARG A 43 -14.50 14.67 8.58
CA ARG A 43 -14.20 13.23 8.58
C ARG A 43 -14.43 12.63 7.19
N TYR A 44 -13.90 11.43 6.97
CA TYR A 44 -14.12 10.71 5.73
C TYR A 44 -15.62 10.46 5.50
N ARG A 45 -16.13 10.91 4.34
CA ARG A 45 -17.55 10.81 3.97
C ARG A 45 -18.50 11.37 5.03
N GLU A 46 -18.14 12.49 5.64
CA GLU A 46 -18.87 13.20 6.71
C GLU A 46 -20.40 13.13 6.56
N GLN A 47 -20.94 13.65 5.45
CA GLN A 47 -22.39 13.71 5.19
C GLN A 47 -23.08 12.35 5.07
N LYS A 48 -22.36 11.30 4.68
CA LYS A 48 -22.94 9.96 4.45
C LYS A 48 -22.87 9.07 5.68
N LYS A 49 -21.87 9.28 6.55
CA LYS A 49 -21.59 8.39 7.68
C LYS A 49 -22.12 8.90 9.02
N TYR A 50 -22.32 10.20 9.16
CA TYR A 50 -22.66 10.81 10.44
C TYR A 50 -23.93 11.66 10.29
N GLY A 51 -24.80 11.61 11.30
CA GLY A 51 -25.95 12.52 11.42
C GLY A 51 -25.68 13.73 12.32
N GLU A 52 -24.68 13.61 13.20
CA GLU A 52 -24.17 14.69 14.05
C GLU A 52 -22.76 15.06 13.53
N HIS A 53 -22.51 16.35 13.35
CA HIS A 53 -21.33 16.86 12.64
C HIS A 53 -20.44 17.78 13.51
N ARG A 54 -20.71 17.89 14.81
CA ARG A 54 -19.93 18.71 15.73
C ARG A 54 -18.95 17.86 16.52
N ALA A 55 -19.20 16.57 16.78
CA ALA A 55 -18.29 15.68 17.50
C ALA A 55 -17.84 16.22 18.88
N LEU A 56 -18.73 16.95 19.58
CA LEU A 56 -18.39 17.61 20.85
C LEU A 56 -18.49 16.67 22.06
N GLU A 57 -19.47 15.78 22.05
CA GLU A 57 -19.80 14.90 23.19
C GLU A 57 -19.36 13.44 22.95
N GLU A 58 -18.62 13.21 21.86
CA GLU A 58 -18.17 11.88 21.47
C GLU A 58 -16.74 11.63 21.97
N ALA A 59 -16.45 10.38 22.32
CA ALA A 59 -15.12 9.89 22.64
C ALA A 59 -14.67 8.84 21.63
N TYR A 60 -13.35 8.71 21.50
CA TYR A 60 -12.71 7.66 20.73
C TYR A 60 -11.80 6.85 21.65
N GLY A 61 -12.06 5.55 21.73
CA GLY A 61 -11.20 4.63 22.44
C GLY A 61 -10.00 4.23 21.58
N MET A 62 -8.80 4.33 22.14
CA MET A 62 -7.57 3.81 21.55
C MET A 62 -6.72 3.13 22.59
N ASP A 63 -5.87 2.20 22.16
CA ASP A 63 -4.91 1.59 23.09
C ASP A 63 -3.67 2.49 23.18
N VAL A 64 -3.23 2.75 24.40
CA VAL A 64 -2.04 3.54 24.72
C VAL A 64 -1.08 2.67 25.52
N ILE A 65 0.22 2.99 25.47
CA ILE A 65 1.19 2.33 26.34
C ILE A 65 1.22 3.04 27.70
N GLU A 66 0.80 2.34 28.75
CA GLU A 66 0.82 2.80 30.14
C GLU A 66 1.53 1.74 30.99
N GLY A 67 2.58 2.14 31.72
CA GLY A 67 3.35 1.19 32.56
C GLY A 67 4.01 0.05 31.78
N GLY A 68 4.25 0.21 30.48
CA GLY A 68 4.81 -0.83 29.61
C GLY A 68 3.81 -1.81 29.03
N ALA A 69 2.51 -1.66 29.31
CA ALA A 69 1.44 -2.49 28.77
C ALA A 69 0.45 -1.67 27.94
N LEU A 70 -0.27 -2.33 27.03
CA LEU A 70 -1.37 -1.70 26.31
C LEU A 70 -2.58 -1.56 27.24
N SER A 71 -3.10 -0.34 27.33
CA SER A 71 -4.27 0.04 28.11
C SER A 71 -5.26 0.77 27.21
N ARG A 72 -6.55 0.47 27.33
CA ARG A 72 -7.60 1.15 26.57
C ARG A 72 -7.87 2.51 27.20
N LYS A 73 -7.81 3.58 26.41
CA LYS A 73 -8.07 4.95 26.83
C LYS A 73 -9.08 5.64 25.93
N GLU A 74 -10.06 6.28 26.55
CA GLU A 74 -10.98 7.18 25.87
C GLU A 74 -10.38 8.59 25.78
N VAL A 75 -10.42 9.19 24.60
CA VAL A 75 -10.05 10.59 24.37
C VAL A 75 -11.18 11.30 23.63
N PRO A 76 -11.31 12.63 23.73
CA PRO A 76 -12.32 13.36 22.97
C PRO A 76 -12.19 13.09 21.47
N LEU A 77 -13.29 12.84 20.78
CA LEU A 77 -13.29 12.41 19.38
C LEU A 77 -12.55 13.39 18.48
N ARG A 78 -12.73 14.71 18.71
CA ARG A 78 -12.03 15.75 17.95
C ARG A 78 -10.50 15.64 18.04
N ASN A 79 -9.97 15.24 19.19
CA ASN A 79 -8.54 15.04 19.35
C ASN A 79 -8.05 13.77 18.65
N ALA A 80 -8.94 12.80 18.38
CA ALA A 80 -8.61 11.54 17.73
C ALA A 80 -8.86 11.51 16.21
N LEU A 81 -9.18 12.64 15.57
CA LEU A 81 -9.61 12.62 14.16
C LEU A 81 -8.57 12.10 13.17
N ASN A 82 -7.28 12.22 13.50
CA ASN A 82 -6.21 11.57 12.73
C ASN A 82 -6.32 10.05 12.80
N GLU A 83 -6.62 9.49 13.97
CA GLU A 83 -6.81 8.06 14.18
C GLU A 83 -8.11 7.55 13.53
N VAL A 84 -9.19 8.33 13.61
CA VAL A 84 -10.46 8.02 12.91
C VAL A 84 -10.25 7.95 11.41
N LEU A 85 -9.47 8.87 10.83
CA LEU A 85 -9.15 8.81 9.40
C LEU A 85 -8.22 7.62 9.07
N ARG A 86 -7.33 7.26 10.00
CA ARG A 86 -6.47 6.08 9.88
C ARG A 86 -7.27 4.77 9.89
N ASP A 87 -8.37 4.67 10.64
CA ASP A 87 -9.28 3.51 10.57
C ASP A 87 -9.79 3.28 9.14
N GLU A 88 -10.20 4.35 8.47
CA GLU A 88 -10.73 4.27 7.10
C GLU A 88 -9.66 3.81 6.11
N TYR A 89 -8.43 4.30 6.29
CA TYR A 89 -7.28 3.88 5.51
C TYR A 89 -6.97 2.39 5.71
N VAL A 90 -6.91 1.93 6.97
CA VAL A 90 -6.70 0.52 7.33
C VAL A 90 -7.77 -0.34 6.65
N ALA A 91 -9.05 0.00 6.82
CA ALA A 91 -10.16 -0.74 6.26
C ALA A 91 -10.12 -0.80 4.72
N ASP A 92 -9.61 0.24 4.05
CA ASP A 92 -9.44 0.26 2.60
C ASP A 92 -8.28 -0.62 2.13
N CYS A 93 -7.14 -0.55 2.80
CA CYS A 93 -6.00 -1.43 2.52
C CYS A 93 -6.34 -2.90 2.72
N GLU A 94 -7.12 -3.25 3.76
CA GLU A 94 -7.60 -4.63 3.94
C GLU A 94 -8.49 -5.10 2.78
N ARG A 95 -9.35 -4.23 2.23
CA ARG A 95 -10.16 -4.57 1.04
C ARG A 95 -9.28 -4.87 -0.17
N ALA A 96 -8.24 -4.07 -0.39
CA ALA A 96 -7.27 -4.30 -1.46
C ALA A 96 -6.52 -5.63 -1.26
N CYS A 97 -6.06 -5.90 -0.03
CA CYS A 97 -5.37 -7.14 0.33
C CYS A 97 -6.26 -8.37 0.08
N ARG A 98 -7.53 -8.33 0.52
CA ARG A 98 -8.52 -9.39 0.23
C ARG A 98 -8.73 -9.65 -1.26
N LYS A 99 -8.66 -8.60 -2.10
CA LYS A 99 -8.74 -8.76 -3.55
C LYS A 99 -7.52 -9.50 -4.11
N TRP A 100 -6.31 -9.13 -3.67
CA TRP A 100 -5.09 -9.83 -4.07
C TRP A 100 -5.06 -11.28 -3.60
N ASN A 101 -5.49 -11.56 -2.37
CA ASN A 101 -5.56 -12.92 -1.84
C ASN A 101 -6.52 -13.82 -2.62
N ARG A 102 -7.61 -13.25 -3.16
CA ARG A 102 -8.49 -14.00 -4.08
C ARG A 102 -7.74 -14.42 -5.35
N THR A 103 -7.00 -13.50 -5.97
CA THR A 103 -6.16 -13.80 -7.14
C THR A 103 -5.10 -14.86 -6.82
N ILE A 104 -4.47 -14.81 -5.65
CA ILE A 104 -3.49 -15.84 -5.24
C ILE A 104 -4.19 -17.20 -5.06
N ALA A 105 -5.32 -17.24 -4.35
CA ALA A 105 -6.08 -18.46 -4.13
C ALA A 105 -6.55 -19.11 -5.45
N ASP A 106 -6.95 -18.31 -6.44
CA ASP A 106 -7.37 -18.78 -7.77
C ASP A 106 -6.22 -19.51 -8.52
N THR A 107 -4.96 -19.27 -8.15
CA THR A 107 -3.79 -20.00 -8.68
C THR A 107 -3.49 -21.32 -7.96
N GLY A 108 -4.22 -21.63 -6.87
CA GLY A 108 -3.97 -22.81 -6.03
C GLY A 108 -2.79 -22.68 -5.06
N VAL A 109 -2.18 -21.50 -4.95
CA VAL A 109 -1.08 -21.24 -4.01
C VAL A 109 -1.62 -20.98 -2.60
N ASN A 110 -1.13 -21.72 -1.61
CA ASN A 110 -1.47 -21.53 -0.20
C ASN A 110 -0.59 -20.44 0.45
N PHE A 111 -0.86 -19.18 0.11
CA PHE A 111 -0.21 -18.01 0.69
C PHE A 111 -1.21 -16.88 0.82
N GLU A 112 -1.18 -16.14 1.94
CA GLU A 112 -2.06 -15.00 2.16
C GLU A 112 -1.23 -13.75 2.47
N LEU A 113 -1.46 -12.68 1.70
CA LEU A 113 -0.94 -11.35 1.99
C LEU A 113 -1.76 -10.72 3.11
N SER A 114 -1.11 -9.92 3.94
CA SER A 114 -1.75 -9.16 5.03
C SER A 114 -1.16 -7.76 5.13
N ILE A 115 -1.88 -6.85 5.78
CA ILE A 115 -1.29 -5.61 6.28
C ILE A 115 -0.90 -5.82 7.74
N PRO A 116 0.23 -5.24 8.22
CA PRO A 116 0.56 -5.32 9.62
C PRO A 116 -0.35 -4.41 10.45
N SER A 117 -0.33 -4.58 11.76
CA SER A 117 -0.93 -3.65 12.70
C SER A 117 -0.44 -2.22 12.45
N ARG A 118 -1.34 -1.24 12.61
CA ARG A 118 -1.01 0.20 12.54
C ARG A 118 0.03 0.67 13.57
N ARG A 119 0.39 -0.18 14.54
CA ARG A 119 1.44 0.06 15.54
C ARG A 119 2.82 -0.36 15.05
N PHE A 120 2.88 -1.22 14.04
CA PHE A 120 4.12 -1.77 13.51
C PHE A 120 4.97 -0.68 12.84
N ASN A 121 6.28 -0.69 13.12
CA ASN A 121 7.29 0.14 12.47
C ASN A 121 6.97 1.65 12.44
N ARG A 122 6.58 2.19 13.61
CA ARG A 122 6.23 3.60 13.80
C ARG A 122 7.41 4.43 14.32
N ARG A 123 7.56 5.65 13.81
CA ARG A 123 8.51 6.68 14.23
C ARG A 123 7.83 7.96 14.75
N MET A 124 6.54 8.12 14.47
CA MET A 124 5.70 9.22 14.95
C MET A 124 4.49 8.69 15.74
N GLY A 125 3.99 9.49 16.67
CA GLY A 125 2.77 9.21 17.42
C GLY A 125 3.03 8.46 18.73
N ILE A 126 1.97 8.03 19.40
CA ILE A 126 2.05 7.43 20.74
C ILE A 126 2.81 6.08 20.77
N TYR A 127 3.05 5.47 19.61
CA TYR A 127 3.71 4.18 19.46
C TYR A 127 5.19 4.27 19.07
N SER A 128 5.73 5.47 18.80
CA SER A 128 7.07 5.66 18.22
C SER A 128 8.24 5.16 19.10
N HIS A 129 8.03 5.16 20.42
CA HIS A 129 9.05 4.78 21.40
C HIS A 129 8.98 3.30 21.81
N ASN A 130 8.09 2.53 21.19
CA ASN A 130 7.89 1.12 21.45
C ASN A 130 8.14 0.28 20.19
N ARG A 131 8.21 -1.03 20.35
CA ARG A 131 8.24 -1.98 19.24
C ARG A 131 7.05 -2.91 19.32
N PHE A 132 6.56 -3.25 18.14
CA PHE A 132 5.43 -4.12 17.96
C PHE A 132 5.75 -5.12 16.86
N ASP A 133 5.27 -6.35 17.02
CA ASP A 133 5.26 -7.33 15.93
C ASP A 133 4.21 -6.95 14.85
N LEU A 134 4.06 -7.79 13.82
CA LEU A 134 3.07 -7.58 12.76
C LEU A 134 1.62 -7.60 13.29
N GLY A 135 1.34 -8.30 14.40
CA GLY A 135 0.03 -8.37 15.04
C GLY A 135 -0.29 -7.15 15.91
N GLY A 136 0.71 -6.34 16.26
CA GLY A 136 0.55 -5.19 17.15
C GLY A 136 0.75 -5.52 18.63
N ASN A 137 1.39 -6.65 18.93
CA ASN A 137 1.80 -7.02 20.29
C ASN A 137 3.09 -6.30 20.65
N PRO A 138 3.22 -5.71 21.86
CA PRO A 138 4.46 -5.10 22.31
C PRO A 138 5.59 -6.14 22.38
N ILE A 139 6.74 -5.82 21.82
CA ILE A 139 7.95 -6.66 21.85
C ILE A 139 9.16 -5.82 22.24
N SER A 140 10.26 -6.48 22.58
CA SER A 140 11.52 -5.78 22.89
C SER A 140 12.18 -5.22 21.63
N ASN A 141 13.05 -4.22 21.80
CA ASN A 141 13.89 -3.74 20.68
C ASN A 141 14.77 -4.85 20.12
N THR A 142 15.37 -5.67 20.99
CA THR A 142 16.22 -6.81 20.58
C THR A 142 15.45 -7.80 19.71
N GLU A 143 14.23 -8.14 20.11
CA GLU A 143 13.35 -9.03 19.36
C GLU A 143 12.93 -8.44 18.02
N PHE A 144 12.58 -7.15 17.99
CA PHE A 144 12.25 -6.47 16.74
C PHE A 144 13.43 -6.48 15.77
N GLU A 145 14.65 -6.15 16.23
CA GLU A 145 15.84 -6.16 15.38
C GLU A 145 16.20 -7.57 14.91
N ALA A 146 15.98 -8.60 15.72
CA ALA A 146 16.21 -9.99 15.33
C ALA A 146 15.29 -10.45 14.18
N HIS A 147 14.03 -10.01 14.16
CA HIS A 147 13.05 -10.37 13.11
C HIS A 147 12.90 -9.32 12.01
N ARG A 148 13.61 -8.18 12.11
CA ARG A 148 13.43 -7.04 11.21
C ARG A 148 13.57 -7.40 9.74
N ASP A 149 14.54 -8.25 9.42
CA ASP A 149 14.84 -8.67 8.06
C ASP A 149 13.85 -9.70 7.51
N GLU A 150 13.06 -10.34 8.38
CA GLU A 150 11.91 -11.18 8.00
C GLU A 150 10.71 -10.30 7.63
N TRP A 151 10.53 -9.16 8.31
CA TRP A 151 9.35 -8.32 8.16
C TRP A 151 9.50 -7.18 7.14
N LEU A 152 10.71 -6.65 6.94
CA LEU A 152 10.98 -5.47 6.12
C LEU A 152 12.00 -5.75 5.01
N PRO A 153 11.94 -5.06 3.85
CA PRO A 153 12.86 -5.31 2.75
C PRO A 153 14.30 -4.98 3.13
N THR A 154 15.16 -5.99 3.03
CA THR A 154 16.60 -5.92 3.28
C THR A 154 17.33 -5.23 2.11
N ALA A 155 18.64 -4.99 2.27
CA ALA A 155 19.46 -4.51 1.17
C ALA A 155 19.49 -5.51 0.00
N ALA A 156 19.51 -6.82 0.28
CA ALA A 156 19.47 -7.87 -0.72
C ALA A 156 18.13 -7.90 -1.46
N ASP A 157 17.00 -7.81 -0.73
CA ASP A 157 15.66 -7.77 -1.34
C ASP A 157 15.53 -6.57 -2.30
N ARG A 158 16.02 -5.40 -1.89
CA ARG A 158 16.01 -4.17 -2.71
C ARG A 158 16.90 -4.30 -3.95
N ALA A 159 18.08 -4.89 -3.79
CA ALA A 159 18.99 -5.14 -4.92
C ALA A 159 18.39 -6.11 -5.92
N PHE A 160 17.75 -7.19 -5.44
CA PHE A 160 17.05 -8.15 -6.27
C PHE A 160 15.92 -7.50 -7.06
N VAL A 161 14.99 -6.79 -6.40
CA VAL A 161 13.88 -6.10 -7.09
C VAL A 161 14.42 -5.11 -8.12
N ARG A 162 15.45 -4.33 -7.77
CA ARG A 162 16.09 -3.39 -8.70
C ARG A 162 16.66 -4.09 -9.93
N SER A 163 17.25 -5.29 -9.78
CA SER A 163 17.81 -6.03 -10.91
C SER A 163 16.77 -6.44 -11.96
N LEU A 164 15.49 -6.52 -11.57
CA LEU A 164 14.36 -6.81 -12.46
C LEU A 164 13.85 -5.59 -13.23
N MET A 165 14.19 -4.37 -12.79
CA MET A 165 13.69 -3.11 -13.34
C MET A 165 14.37 -2.75 -14.67
N LYS A 166 14.07 -3.53 -15.70
CA LYS A 166 14.53 -3.32 -17.08
C LYS A 166 13.35 -2.80 -17.91
N PRO A 167 13.47 -1.66 -18.59
CA PRO A 167 12.37 -1.09 -19.35
C PRO A 167 12.07 -1.92 -20.61
N CYS A 168 10.78 -2.00 -20.95
CA CYS A 168 10.27 -2.52 -22.22
C CYS A 168 9.47 -1.40 -22.89
N TYR A 169 9.88 -0.98 -24.09
CA TYR A 169 9.28 0.17 -24.78
C TYR A 169 8.41 -0.20 -25.97
N ALA A 170 8.55 -1.41 -26.52
CA ALA A 170 7.76 -1.83 -27.67
C ALA A 170 6.29 -2.02 -27.25
N PRO A 171 5.31 -1.54 -28.06
CA PRO A 171 3.90 -1.75 -27.77
C PRO A 171 3.58 -3.23 -27.59
N GLY A 172 2.74 -3.54 -26.60
CA GLY A 172 2.36 -4.91 -26.25
C GLY A 172 3.41 -5.72 -25.49
N GLN A 173 4.63 -5.19 -25.27
CA GLN A 173 5.63 -5.85 -24.43
C GLN A 173 5.49 -5.48 -22.95
N PHE A 174 5.62 -6.48 -22.09
CA PHE A 174 5.63 -6.32 -20.64
C PHE A 174 6.89 -6.95 -20.06
N ALA A 175 7.45 -6.30 -19.04
CA ALA A 175 8.61 -6.83 -18.33
C ALA A 175 8.26 -8.16 -17.64
N SER A 176 9.22 -9.08 -17.53
CA SER A 176 8.98 -10.45 -17.04
C SER A 176 8.44 -10.56 -15.61
N TRP A 177 8.50 -9.48 -14.83
CA TRP A 177 8.08 -9.45 -13.43
C TRP A 177 6.62 -9.00 -13.24
N ILE A 178 5.91 -8.64 -14.32
CA ILE A 178 4.52 -8.20 -14.28
C ILE A 178 3.70 -8.82 -15.42
N SER A 179 2.47 -9.24 -15.10
CA SER A 179 1.54 -9.72 -16.13
C SER A 179 0.93 -8.54 -16.91
N PRO A 180 0.54 -8.74 -18.18
CA PRO A 180 -0.24 -7.76 -18.92
C PRO A 180 -1.55 -7.42 -18.18
N PRO A 181 -2.08 -6.19 -18.31
CA PRO A 181 -3.39 -5.84 -17.78
C PRO A 181 -4.51 -6.55 -18.57
N ASP A 182 -5.69 -6.72 -17.96
CA ASP A 182 -6.84 -7.35 -18.64
C ASP A 182 -7.39 -6.50 -19.81
N LYS A 183 -7.19 -5.18 -19.76
CA LYS A 183 -7.75 -4.20 -20.71
C LYS A 183 -6.79 -3.04 -20.91
N GLY A 184 -6.82 -2.45 -22.11
CA GLY A 184 -6.17 -1.19 -22.40
C GLY A 184 -6.93 0.03 -21.86
N VAL A 185 -6.42 1.22 -22.16
CA VAL A 185 -6.92 2.50 -21.62
C VAL A 185 -7.80 3.21 -22.65
N HIS A 186 -8.92 3.80 -22.23
CA HIS A 186 -9.86 4.54 -23.09
C HIS A 186 -10.35 3.77 -24.33
N GLY A 187 -10.54 2.45 -24.19
CA GLY A 187 -11.04 1.59 -25.27
C GLY A 187 -9.99 1.24 -26.33
N GLN A 188 -8.73 1.64 -26.14
CA GLN A 188 -7.62 1.18 -26.97
C GLN A 188 -7.17 -0.23 -26.55
N ASP A 189 -6.55 -0.94 -27.48
CA ASP A 189 -5.98 -2.27 -27.25
C ASP A 189 -4.71 -2.21 -26.37
N ILE A 190 -4.32 -3.35 -25.81
CA ILE A 190 -3.17 -3.44 -24.88
C ILE A 190 -1.84 -3.11 -25.58
N ASP A 191 -1.75 -3.39 -26.88
CA ASP A 191 -0.60 -3.12 -27.73
C ASP A 191 -0.68 -1.78 -28.48
N TYR A 192 -1.61 -0.91 -28.09
CA TYR A 192 -1.65 0.46 -28.59
C TYR A 192 -0.36 1.22 -28.23
N GLU A 193 0.07 2.11 -29.12
CA GLU A 193 1.21 3.01 -28.89
C GLU A 193 0.83 4.12 -27.91
N TYR A 194 0.85 3.79 -26.60
CA TYR A 194 0.44 4.72 -25.53
C TYR A 194 1.37 5.93 -25.35
N VAL A 195 2.64 5.80 -25.74
CA VAL A 195 3.64 6.86 -25.65
C VAL A 195 4.44 6.87 -26.94
N LYS A 196 4.59 8.06 -27.53
CA LYS A 196 5.46 8.29 -28.70
C LYS A 196 6.70 9.03 -28.25
N PHE A 197 7.87 8.49 -28.54
CA PHE A 197 9.14 9.14 -28.23
C PHE A 197 9.57 10.02 -29.39
N GLU A 198 10.13 11.20 -29.10
CA GLU A 198 10.74 12.03 -30.13
C GLU A 198 11.91 11.29 -30.80
N GLY A 199 11.89 11.21 -32.14
CA GLY A 199 12.89 10.48 -32.94
C GLY A 199 12.43 9.10 -33.44
N ASP A 200 11.28 8.60 -33.00
CA ASP A 200 10.73 7.34 -33.51
C ASP A 200 10.05 7.58 -34.87
N THR A 201 10.79 7.39 -35.96
CA THR A 201 10.31 7.58 -37.34
C THR A 201 9.58 6.33 -37.86
N GLY A 202 8.60 5.83 -37.11
CA GLY A 202 7.53 4.97 -37.63
C GLY A 202 7.95 3.71 -38.41
N ARG A 203 9.14 3.14 -38.19
CA ARG A 203 9.52 1.84 -38.77
C ARG A 203 9.14 0.73 -37.81
N GLY A 204 7.85 0.38 -37.82
CA GLY A 204 7.44 -0.97 -37.42
C GLY A 204 8.13 -2.03 -38.29
N PRO A 205 8.23 -3.29 -37.82
CA PRO A 205 8.87 -4.35 -38.58
C PRO A 205 8.12 -4.51 -39.90
N ALA A 206 8.82 -4.36 -41.02
CA ALA A 206 8.27 -4.63 -42.34
C ALA A 206 7.79 -6.10 -42.35
N ALA A 207 6.48 -6.29 -42.50
CA ALA A 207 5.94 -7.58 -42.88
C ALA A 207 6.58 -7.95 -44.22
N GLU A 208 7.47 -8.95 -44.22
CA GLU A 208 7.90 -9.59 -45.46
C GLU A 208 6.67 -10.27 -46.07
N ALA A 209 6.06 -9.55 -47.01
CA ALA A 209 5.03 -10.08 -47.87
C ALA A 209 5.64 -11.20 -48.72
N SER A 210 5.14 -12.41 -48.49
CA SER A 210 5.24 -13.55 -49.40
C SER A 210 4.95 -13.11 -50.83
N ALA A 211 5.98 -13.14 -51.68
CA ALA A 211 5.83 -13.02 -53.12
C ALA A 211 5.71 -14.42 -53.72
N VAL A 212 4.48 -14.79 -54.08
CA VAL A 212 4.16 -15.92 -54.94
C VAL A 212 4.08 -15.44 -56.40
N SER A 213 4.73 -16.20 -57.29
CA SER A 213 4.65 -16.24 -58.77
C SER A 213 5.31 -15.08 -59.54
N ALA A 214 5.93 -15.22 -60.73
CA ALA A 214 6.03 -16.26 -61.77
C ALA A 214 7.33 -15.95 -62.57
N GLY A 215 7.99 -16.79 -63.38
CA GLY A 215 7.71 -18.11 -63.94
C GLY A 215 8.80 -18.47 -64.98
N VAL A 216 8.53 -19.56 -65.71
CA VAL A 216 9.31 -20.32 -66.73
C VAL A 216 10.29 -21.34 -66.16
#